data_AF-A0A6P8KEE2-F1
#
_entry.id   AF-A0A6P8KEE2-F1
#
_cell.length_a   1.000
_cell.length_b   1.000
_cell.length_c   1.000
_cell.angle_alpha   90.00
_cell.angle_beta   90.00
_cell.angle_gamma   90.00
#
_symmetry.space_group_name_H-M   'P 1'
#
loop_
_entity.id
_entity.type
_entity.pdbx_description
1 polymer ?
#
loop_
_entity_poly.entity_id
_entity_poly.type
_entity_poly.pdbx_seq_one_letter_code
_entity_poly.pdbx_strand_id
1 'polypeptide(L)'
;MCVRSSLGSVILIYFVILLRLVNVVLAQNKGNMSVSTVATGEECGSTQKMVDECFKDLPPHLMDFLQNTKIVISKKEITSKCNIFNRGMRCFDTYSKRCLDDRKLGTFKNNVEGARRFFYKFCGDADFQRDYLRHKDCFAYIQLDWVTCTSEFENILSEEVHDERRNASEKFLEFCCARYAYENCIYNSARYKCYKNSAEFARETAKMLSDEKHFRNCAVLQNICAHDAAVALAQWHWMATPMMLLLMRLVVRIWA
;
A
#
# COMPACT_ATOMS: atom_id res chain seq x y z
N MET A 1 30.03 4.72 -2.22
CA MET A 1 31.16 5.05 -1.32
C MET A 1 30.62 5.19 0.10
N CYS A 2 31.17 4.41 1.05
CA CYS A 2 31.24 4.62 2.53
C CYS A 2 29.93 4.89 3.35
N VAL A 3 29.69 4.40 4.57
CA VAL A 3 30.48 3.65 5.57
C VAL A 3 29.57 3.25 6.78
N ARG A 4 29.88 2.08 7.39
CA ARG A 4 29.75 1.64 8.81
C ARG A 4 28.39 1.42 9.53
N SER A 5 28.23 0.15 9.95
CA SER A 5 28.29 -0.33 11.35
C SER A 5 27.51 0.48 12.42
N SER A 6 26.30 0.02 12.75
CA SER A 6 25.41 0.61 13.78
C SER A 6 24.89 -0.40 14.81
N LEU A 7 25.67 -1.43 15.16
CA LEU A 7 25.28 -2.37 16.22
C LEU A 7 25.47 -1.79 17.64
N GLY A 8 26.34 -0.79 17.82
CA GLY A 8 26.57 -0.14 19.12
C GLY A 8 25.53 0.90 19.53
N SER A 9 24.75 1.46 18.59
CA SER A 9 23.80 2.55 18.86
C SER A 9 22.44 2.05 19.39
N VAL A 10 22.04 0.83 18.98
CA VAL A 10 20.74 0.24 19.34
C VAL A 10 20.65 -0.10 20.84
N ILE A 11 21.76 -0.51 21.45
CA ILE A 11 21.81 -0.91 22.88
C ILE A 11 21.67 0.31 23.80
N LEU A 12 22.25 1.46 23.43
CA LEU A 12 22.14 2.71 24.19
C LEU A 12 20.71 3.30 24.14
N ILE A 13 20.03 3.18 22.99
CA ILE A 13 18.64 3.64 22.84
C ILE A 13 17.68 2.81 23.70
N TYR A 14 17.87 1.49 23.76
CA TYR A 14 17.04 0.59 24.58
C TYR A 14 17.11 0.90 26.08
N PHE A 15 18.30 1.22 26.60
CA PHE A 15 18.49 1.60 28.00
C PHE A 15 17.84 2.94 28.36
N VAL A 16 17.82 3.92 27.45
CA VAL A 16 17.18 5.22 27.68
C VAL A 16 15.65 5.12 27.65
N ILE A 17 15.08 4.27 26.79
CA ILE A 17 13.62 4.05 26.72
C ILE A 17 13.09 3.36 27.98
N LEU A 18 13.82 2.38 28.52
CA LEU A 18 13.44 1.70 29.77
C LEU A 18 13.44 2.66 30.99
N LEU A 19 14.38 3.60 31.06
CA LEU A 19 14.41 4.63 32.12
C LEU A 19 13.30 5.68 32.00
N ARG A 20 12.81 5.94 30.78
CA ARG A 20 11.68 6.87 30.55
C ARG A 20 10.33 6.26 30.94
N LEU A 21 10.15 4.94 30.78
CA LEU A 21 8.90 4.24 31.13
C LEU A 21 8.64 4.17 32.64
N VAL A 22 9.68 4.14 33.49
CA VAL A 22 9.53 4.14 34.95
C VAL A 22 8.97 5.48 35.47
N ASN A 23 9.20 6.59 34.76
CA ASN A 23 8.76 7.92 35.19
C ASN A 23 7.31 8.26 34.79
N VAL A 24 6.70 7.53 33.85
CA VAL A 24 5.33 7.81 33.36
C VAL A 24 4.26 7.15 34.25
N VAL A 25 4.61 6.11 35.01
CA VAL A 25 3.64 5.33 35.83
C VAL A 25 3.23 6.05 37.14
N LEU A 26 3.88 7.17 37.51
CA LEU A 26 3.60 7.90 38.75
C LEU A 26 2.72 9.16 38.61
N ALA A 27 2.19 9.46 37.42
CA ALA A 27 1.46 10.72 37.20
C ALA A 27 0.10 10.54 36.49
N GLN A 28 -0.83 9.80 37.11
CA GLN A 28 -2.26 10.01 36.88
C GLN A 28 -3.04 9.95 38.19
N ASN A 29 -3.37 11.12 38.76
CA ASN A 29 -4.57 11.28 39.57
C ASN A 29 -4.99 12.75 39.69
N LYS A 30 -6.02 13.17 38.92
CA LYS A 30 -7.08 14.10 39.33
C LYS A 30 -8.02 14.39 38.15
N GLY A 31 -9.29 14.05 38.32
CA GLY A 31 -10.37 14.34 37.37
C GLY A 31 -10.89 15.78 37.45
N ASN A 32 -11.75 16.16 36.49
CA ASN A 32 -13.19 16.31 36.74
C ASN A 32 -13.95 16.74 35.47
N MET A 33 -15.12 16.12 35.37
CA MET A 33 -16.40 16.51 34.75
C MET A 33 -16.63 18.01 34.46
N SER A 34 -17.09 18.31 33.24
CA SER A 34 -18.12 19.32 33.01
C SER A 34 -18.92 18.98 31.75
N VAL A 35 -20.24 18.96 31.91
CA VAL A 35 -21.25 18.81 30.86
C VAL A 35 -21.69 20.20 30.46
N SER A 36 -21.64 20.51 29.17
CA SER A 36 -22.33 21.64 28.57
C SER A 36 -22.98 21.19 27.27
N THR A 37 -24.31 21.27 27.26
CA THR A 37 -25.17 21.08 26.09
C THR A 37 -25.33 22.42 25.35
N VAL A 38 -25.37 22.37 24.01
CA VAL A 38 -26.26 23.11 23.07
C VAL A 38 -25.56 23.36 21.72
N ALA A 39 -26.35 23.14 20.66
CA ALA A 39 -26.15 23.37 19.22
C ALA A 39 -25.47 22.25 18.41
N THR A 40 -26.28 21.56 17.61
CA THR A 40 -25.92 20.51 16.64
C THR A 40 -25.04 21.07 15.52
N GLY A 41 -23.74 21.17 15.76
CA GLY A 41 -22.70 21.14 14.74
C GLY A 41 -21.83 19.92 15.04
N GLU A 42 -21.94 18.86 14.24
CA GLU A 42 -21.09 17.67 14.44
C GLU A 42 -19.61 18.04 14.26
N GLU A 43 -18.84 18.02 15.35
CA GLU A 43 -17.40 18.27 15.32
C GLU A 43 -16.69 17.29 14.37
N CYS A 44 -15.85 17.85 13.49
CA CYS A 44 -14.98 17.07 12.64
C CYS A 44 -13.84 16.46 13.47
N GLY A 45 -13.88 15.13 13.66
CA GLY A 45 -12.86 14.36 14.37
C GLY A 45 -11.68 13.96 13.48
N SER A 46 -10.89 12.97 13.92
CA SER A 46 -9.85 12.34 13.07
C SER A 46 -10.48 11.48 11.98
N THR A 47 -9.73 11.22 10.89
CA THR A 47 -10.17 10.27 9.84
C THR A 47 -10.44 8.88 10.40
N GLN A 48 -9.69 8.44 11.42
CA GLN A 48 -9.94 7.17 12.09
C GLN A 48 -11.31 7.15 12.76
N LYS A 49 -11.65 8.20 13.53
CA LYS A 49 -12.96 8.33 14.17
C LYS A 49 -14.10 8.33 13.15
N MET A 50 -13.88 8.94 11.98
CA MET A 50 -14.84 8.89 10.88
C MET A 50 -15.06 7.46 10.35
N VAL A 51 -14.00 6.69 10.15
CA VAL A 51 -14.10 5.28 9.72
C VAL A 51 -14.84 4.45 10.78
N ASP A 52 -14.46 4.59 12.04
CA ASP A 52 -15.08 3.87 13.17
C ASP A 52 -16.59 4.17 13.25
N GLU A 53 -16.97 5.45 13.18
CA GLU A 53 -18.38 5.88 13.18
C GLU A 53 -19.15 5.38 11.94
N CYS A 54 -18.51 5.34 10.76
CA CYS A 54 -19.16 4.88 9.53
C CYS A 54 -19.61 3.41 9.62
N PHE A 55 -18.86 2.61 10.36
CA PHE A 55 -19.03 1.17 10.39
C PHE A 55 -19.40 0.61 11.78
N LYS A 56 -19.68 1.48 12.77
CA LYS A 56 -20.05 1.07 14.14
C LYS A 56 -21.22 0.09 14.23
N ASP A 57 -22.15 0.14 13.27
CA ASP A 57 -23.32 -0.75 13.23
C ASP A 57 -23.07 -2.05 12.44
N LEU A 58 -21.86 -2.24 11.91
CA LEU A 58 -21.52 -3.48 11.24
C LEU A 58 -21.06 -4.53 12.27
N PRO A 59 -21.52 -5.78 12.14
CA PRO A 59 -20.98 -6.90 12.90
C PRO A 59 -19.44 -7.01 12.76
N PRO A 60 -18.72 -7.45 13.80
CA PRO A 60 -17.25 -7.54 13.78
C PRO A 60 -16.66 -8.34 12.60
N HIS A 61 -17.35 -9.40 12.16
CA HIS A 61 -16.93 -10.21 11.01
C HIS A 61 -17.00 -9.47 9.65
N LEU A 62 -17.82 -8.41 9.56
CA LEU A 62 -17.92 -7.54 8.38
C LEU A 62 -16.86 -6.43 8.42
N MET A 63 -16.33 -6.09 9.60
CA MET A 63 -15.17 -5.22 9.76
C MET A 63 -13.88 -5.94 9.40
N ASP A 64 -13.73 -7.19 9.83
CA ASP A 64 -12.62 -8.05 9.41
C ASP A 64 -12.58 -8.18 7.88
N PHE A 65 -13.75 -8.24 7.24
CA PHE A 65 -13.87 -8.29 5.79
C PHE A 65 -13.35 -7.02 5.05
N LEU A 66 -13.33 -5.84 5.69
CA LEU A 66 -12.68 -4.63 5.14
C LEU A 66 -11.15 -4.76 5.14
N GLN A 67 -10.60 -5.51 6.09
CA GLN A 67 -9.16 -5.74 6.27
C GLN A 67 -8.71 -7.04 5.59
N ASN A 68 -9.67 -7.89 5.20
CA ASN A 68 -9.39 -9.21 4.66
C ASN A 68 -8.98 -9.15 3.17
N THR A 69 -7.73 -9.51 2.91
CA THR A 69 -7.12 -9.63 1.58
C THR A 69 -7.56 -10.88 0.81
N LYS A 70 -8.45 -11.71 1.40
CA LYS A 70 -8.98 -12.91 0.75
C LYS A 70 -9.57 -12.59 -0.61
N ILE A 71 -9.12 -13.39 -1.58
CA ILE A 71 -9.57 -13.33 -2.97
C ILE A 71 -11.06 -13.65 -3.04
N VAL A 72 -11.75 -12.86 -3.86
CA VAL A 72 -13.17 -13.01 -4.13
C VAL A 72 -13.33 -14.07 -5.22
N ILE A 73 -14.10 -15.12 -4.94
CA ILE A 73 -14.21 -16.28 -5.82
C ILE A 73 -15.63 -16.49 -6.38
N SER A 74 -16.59 -15.66 -6.00
CA SER A 74 -17.98 -15.77 -6.49
C SER A 74 -18.70 -14.43 -6.61
N LYS A 75 -19.75 -14.37 -7.45
CA LYS A 75 -20.63 -13.18 -7.57
C LYS A 75 -21.27 -12.76 -6.24
N LYS A 76 -21.58 -13.73 -5.37
CA LYS A 76 -22.14 -13.46 -4.05
C LYS A 76 -21.13 -12.71 -3.18
N GLU A 77 -19.87 -13.14 -3.21
CA GLU A 77 -18.79 -12.46 -2.50
C GLU A 77 -18.47 -11.07 -3.10
N ILE A 78 -18.54 -10.91 -4.43
CA ILE A 78 -18.45 -9.59 -5.09
C ILE A 78 -19.52 -8.67 -4.54
N THR A 79 -20.79 -9.12 -4.53
CA THR A 79 -21.92 -8.32 -4.02
C THR A 79 -21.69 -7.92 -2.57
N SER A 80 -21.22 -8.85 -1.73
CA SER A 80 -20.87 -8.57 -0.33
C SER A 80 -19.75 -7.52 -0.22
N LYS A 81 -18.68 -7.64 -1.03
CA LYS A 81 -17.58 -6.65 -1.08
C LYS A 81 -18.11 -5.27 -1.42
N CYS A 82 -18.94 -5.20 -2.44
CA CYS A 82 -19.46 -3.98 -3.00
C CYS A 82 -20.42 -3.25 -2.05
N ASN A 83 -21.26 -3.96 -1.31
CA ASN A 83 -22.16 -3.35 -0.33
C ASN A 83 -21.39 -2.58 0.76
N ILE A 84 -20.31 -3.18 1.25
CA ILE A 84 -19.47 -2.59 2.30
C ILE A 84 -18.65 -1.44 1.74
N PHE A 85 -18.02 -1.62 0.58
CA PHE A 85 -17.27 -0.56 -0.10
C PHE A 85 -18.16 0.66 -0.38
N ASN A 86 -19.34 0.46 -0.96
CA ASN A 86 -20.28 1.53 -1.27
C ASN A 86 -20.76 2.26 -0.01
N ARG A 87 -20.92 1.55 1.12
CA ARG A 87 -21.19 2.19 2.42
C ARG A 87 -20.02 3.08 2.85
N GLY A 88 -18.80 2.55 2.83
CA GLY A 88 -17.59 3.31 3.17
C GLY A 88 -17.42 4.57 2.32
N MET A 89 -17.62 4.46 1.00
CA MET A 89 -17.53 5.60 0.08
C MET A 89 -18.58 6.68 0.33
N ARG A 90 -19.82 6.31 0.71
CA ARG A 90 -20.84 7.29 1.10
C ARG A 90 -20.45 8.05 2.37
N CYS A 91 -19.89 7.35 3.36
CA CYS A 91 -19.36 8.00 4.55
C CYS A 91 -18.22 8.94 4.20
N PHE A 92 -17.27 8.49 3.39
CA PHE A 92 -16.15 9.30 2.92
C PHE A 92 -16.60 10.55 2.19
N ASP A 93 -17.52 10.44 1.23
CA ASP A 93 -18.04 11.59 0.50
C ASP A 93 -18.79 12.56 1.44
N THR A 94 -19.54 12.06 2.44
CA THR A 94 -20.27 12.88 3.41
C THR A 94 -19.32 13.62 4.34
N TYR A 95 -18.35 12.91 4.94
CA TYR A 95 -17.35 13.49 5.82
C TYR A 95 -16.49 14.51 5.07
N SER A 96 -16.01 14.15 3.89
CA SER A 96 -15.12 14.99 3.10
C SER A 96 -15.79 16.31 2.70
N LYS A 97 -17.09 16.30 2.36
CA LYS A 97 -17.87 17.52 2.09
C LYS A 97 -18.06 18.41 3.31
N ARG A 98 -18.15 17.82 4.50
CA ARG A 98 -18.42 18.53 5.75
C ARG A 98 -17.15 19.07 6.42
N CYS A 99 -16.07 18.31 6.35
CA CYS A 99 -14.92 18.45 7.25
C CYS A 99 -13.59 18.77 6.56
N LEU A 100 -13.52 18.71 5.23
CA LEU A 100 -12.29 19.01 4.50
C LEU A 100 -12.46 20.29 3.70
N ASP A 101 -11.45 21.17 3.78
CA ASP A 101 -11.28 22.29 2.85
C ASP A 101 -10.96 21.78 1.43
N ASP A 102 -11.16 22.63 0.41
CA ASP A 102 -11.00 22.25 -0.99
C ASP A 102 -9.62 21.65 -1.33
N ARG A 103 -8.56 22.11 -0.66
CA ARG A 103 -7.19 21.64 -0.89
C ARG A 103 -7.00 20.24 -0.32
N LYS A 104 -7.35 20.02 0.95
CA LYS A 104 -7.29 18.69 1.60
C LYS A 104 -8.22 17.70 0.90
N LEU A 105 -9.43 18.15 0.53
CA LEU A 105 -10.40 17.38 -0.22
C LEU A 105 -9.84 16.90 -1.56
N GLY A 106 -9.14 17.79 -2.29
CA GLY A 106 -8.46 17.45 -3.54
C GLY A 106 -7.43 16.33 -3.36
N THR A 107 -6.55 16.46 -2.37
CA THR A 107 -5.54 15.42 -2.07
C THR A 107 -6.18 14.09 -1.70
N PHE A 108 -7.12 14.08 -0.76
CA PHE A 108 -7.80 12.85 -0.35
C PHE A 108 -8.54 12.17 -1.50
N LYS A 109 -9.23 12.94 -2.35
CA LYS A 109 -9.91 12.39 -3.54
C LYS A 109 -8.91 11.80 -4.54
N ASN A 110 -7.76 12.43 -4.74
CA ASN A 110 -6.74 11.91 -5.65
C ASN A 110 -6.19 10.57 -5.17
N ASN A 111 -5.91 10.43 -3.87
CA ASN A 111 -5.33 9.22 -3.29
C ASN A 111 -6.28 8.02 -3.34
N VAL A 112 -7.61 8.25 -3.28
CA VAL A 112 -8.60 7.16 -3.33
C VAL A 112 -9.12 6.89 -4.75
N GLU A 113 -8.71 7.66 -5.75
CA GLU A 113 -9.28 7.62 -7.10
C GLU A 113 -9.07 6.26 -7.78
N GLY A 114 -7.87 5.68 -7.70
CA GLY A 114 -7.56 4.37 -8.31
C GLY A 114 -8.43 3.25 -7.71
N ALA A 115 -8.47 3.18 -6.38
CA ALA A 115 -9.35 2.25 -5.66
C ALA A 115 -10.83 2.48 -6.00
N ARG A 116 -11.29 3.74 -6.01
CA ARG A 116 -12.67 4.11 -6.35
C ARG A 116 -13.03 3.66 -7.77
N ARG A 117 -12.16 3.89 -8.76
CA ARG A 117 -12.33 3.47 -10.14
C ARG A 117 -12.39 1.95 -10.28
N PHE A 118 -11.50 1.23 -9.61
CA PHE A 118 -11.54 -0.24 -9.57
C PHE A 118 -12.87 -0.73 -9.02
N PHE A 119 -13.28 -0.27 -7.84
CA PHE A 119 -14.52 -0.74 -7.24
C PHE A 119 -15.77 -0.33 -8.01
N TYR A 120 -15.79 0.81 -8.70
CA TYR A 120 -16.90 1.15 -9.61
C TYR A 120 -17.08 0.10 -10.71
N LYS A 121 -15.99 -0.36 -11.34
CA LYS A 121 -16.05 -1.46 -12.31
C LYS A 121 -16.38 -2.78 -11.65
N PHE A 122 -15.64 -3.15 -10.61
CA PHE A 122 -15.82 -4.40 -9.88
C PHE A 122 -17.26 -4.59 -9.39
N CYS A 123 -17.93 -3.50 -8.98
CA CYS A 123 -19.27 -3.54 -8.45
C CYS A 123 -20.38 -3.29 -9.47
N GLY A 124 -20.13 -2.48 -10.50
CA GLY A 124 -21.15 -2.03 -11.44
C GLY A 124 -21.11 -2.68 -12.82
N ASP A 125 -19.99 -3.30 -13.20
CA ASP A 125 -19.76 -3.82 -14.55
C ASP A 125 -19.79 -5.36 -14.55
N ALA A 126 -20.85 -5.94 -15.13
CA ALA A 126 -21.05 -7.38 -15.19
C ALA A 126 -20.03 -8.10 -16.08
N ASP A 127 -19.48 -7.43 -17.10
CA ASP A 127 -18.45 -7.99 -17.97
C ASP A 127 -17.12 -8.04 -17.22
N PHE A 128 -16.77 -6.95 -16.52
CA PHE A 128 -15.60 -6.92 -15.66
C PHE A 128 -15.65 -7.97 -14.55
N GLN A 129 -16.81 -8.17 -13.91
CA GLN A 129 -17.00 -9.22 -12.90
C GLN A 129 -16.77 -10.62 -13.48
N ARG A 130 -17.28 -10.89 -14.68
CA ARG A 130 -17.09 -12.18 -15.36
C ARG A 130 -15.62 -12.42 -15.67
N ASP A 131 -14.93 -11.41 -16.19
CA ASP A 131 -13.51 -11.50 -16.52
C ASP A 131 -12.66 -11.68 -15.25
N TYR A 132 -12.93 -10.91 -14.19
CA TYR A 132 -12.29 -11.11 -12.90
C TYR A 132 -12.46 -12.53 -12.37
N LEU A 133 -13.69 -13.07 -12.39
CA LEU A 133 -13.98 -14.42 -11.93
C LEU A 133 -13.31 -15.50 -12.78
N ARG A 134 -13.04 -15.22 -14.07
CA ARG A 134 -12.24 -16.11 -14.94
C ARG A 134 -10.78 -16.19 -14.50
N HIS A 135 -10.25 -15.14 -13.88
CA HIS A 135 -8.86 -15.05 -13.41
C HIS A 135 -8.68 -15.28 -11.90
N LYS A 136 -9.77 -15.55 -11.16
CA LYS A 136 -9.78 -15.67 -9.68
C LYS A 136 -8.72 -16.63 -9.12
N ASP A 137 -8.47 -17.76 -9.79
CA ASP A 137 -7.53 -18.78 -9.28
C ASP A 137 -6.09 -18.27 -9.38
N CYS A 138 -5.78 -17.47 -10.41
CA CYS A 138 -4.49 -16.80 -10.50
C CYS A 138 -4.29 -15.79 -9.37
N PHE A 139 -5.31 -14.98 -9.06
CA PHE A 139 -5.27 -14.07 -7.91
C PHE A 139 -5.02 -14.82 -6.60
N ALA A 140 -5.56 -16.03 -6.44
CA ALA A 140 -5.27 -16.87 -5.28
C ALA A 140 -3.80 -17.33 -5.24
N TYR A 141 -3.23 -17.76 -6.39
CA TYR A 141 -1.82 -18.18 -6.46
C TYR A 141 -0.81 -17.06 -6.22
N ILE A 142 -1.17 -15.83 -6.60
CA ILE A 142 -0.29 -14.67 -6.44
C ILE A 142 -0.66 -13.80 -5.24
N GLN A 143 -1.63 -14.20 -4.40
CA GLN A 143 -2.14 -13.35 -3.32
C GLN A 143 -1.02 -12.82 -2.41
N LEU A 144 -0.09 -13.70 -2.00
CA LEU A 144 1.04 -13.30 -1.18
C LEU A 144 2.01 -12.37 -1.94
N ASP A 145 2.33 -12.69 -3.19
CA ASP A 145 3.21 -11.86 -4.01
C ASP A 145 2.60 -10.49 -4.25
N TRP A 146 1.28 -10.41 -4.46
CA TRP A 146 0.55 -9.16 -4.61
C TRP A 146 0.69 -8.28 -3.36
N VAL A 147 0.53 -8.86 -2.18
CA VAL A 147 0.73 -8.16 -0.90
C VAL A 147 2.17 -7.67 -0.77
N THR A 148 3.16 -8.50 -1.13
CA THR A 148 4.58 -8.10 -1.13
C THR A 148 4.85 -6.94 -2.09
N CYS A 149 4.43 -7.06 -3.36
CA CYS A 149 4.60 -5.99 -4.35
C CYS A 149 3.92 -4.69 -3.90
N THR A 150 2.73 -4.79 -3.28
CA THR A 150 1.99 -3.62 -2.78
C THR A 150 2.72 -2.97 -1.61
N SER A 151 3.24 -3.77 -0.67
CA SER A 151 4.02 -3.26 0.48
C SER A 151 5.29 -2.55 0.03
N GLU A 152 6.04 -3.13 -0.91
CA GLU A 152 7.23 -2.49 -1.49
C GLU A 152 6.89 -1.14 -2.14
N PHE A 153 5.80 -1.08 -2.89
CA PHE A 153 5.32 0.16 -3.49
C PHE A 153 4.93 1.21 -2.44
N GLU A 154 4.11 0.83 -1.45
CA GLU A 154 3.66 1.71 -0.37
C GLU A 154 4.82 2.26 0.47
N ASN A 155 5.84 1.45 0.73
CA ASN A 155 7.04 1.88 1.46
C ASN A 155 7.79 2.98 0.71
N ILE A 156 7.99 2.84 -0.61
CA ILE A 156 8.63 3.87 -1.43
C ILE A 156 7.78 5.16 -1.41
N LEU A 157 6.46 5.04 -1.54
CA LEU A 157 5.57 6.20 -1.46
C LEU A 157 5.71 6.92 -0.12
N SER A 158 5.75 6.16 0.98
CA SER A 158 5.89 6.70 2.34
C SER A 158 7.23 7.41 2.53
N GLU A 159 8.34 6.80 2.11
CA GLU A 159 9.68 7.36 2.24
C GLU A 159 9.82 8.70 1.48
N GLU A 160 9.38 8.73 0.22
CA GLU A 160 9.49 9.92 -0.64
C GLU A 160 8.55 11.06 -0.21
N VAL A 161 7.38 10.74 0.36
CA VAL A 161 6.47 11.76 0.93
C VAL A 161 7.13 12.47 2.11
N HIS A 162 7.88 11.75 2.94
CA HIS A 162 8.51 12.31 4.14
C HIS A 162 9.88 12.98 3.91
N ASP A 163 10.48 12.81 2.72
CA ASP A 163 11.78 13.43 2.43
C ASP A 163 11.65 14.88 1.91
N GLU A 164 11.66 15.87 2.80
CA GLU A 164 11.59 17.30 2.43
C GLU A 164 12.82 17.82 1.68
N ARG A 165 13.91 17.04 1.58
CA ARG A 165 15.17 17.48 0.95
C ARG A 165 15.16 17.35 -0.57
N ARG A 166 14.29 16.48 -1.12
CA ARG A 166 14.24 16.19 -2.56
C ARG A 166 13.28 17.11 -3.28
N ASN A 167 13.66 17.51 -4.49
CA ASN A 167 12.81 18.37 -5.32
C ASN A 167 11.59 17.59 -5.85
N ALA A 168 10.53 18.31 -6.20
CA ALA A 168 9.27 17.70 -6.63
C ALA A 168 9.41 16.85 -7.91
N SER A 169 10.33 17.21 -8.81
CA SER A 169 10.57 16.49 -10.06
C SER A 169 11.21 15.12 -9.83
N GLU A 170 12.17 15.03 -8.91
CA GLU A 170 12.80 13.78 -8.49
C GLU A 170 11.79 12.85 -7.83
N LYS A 171 11.00 13.37 -6.88
CA LYS A 171 9.91 12.60 -6.26
C LYS A 171 8.91 12.08 -7.30
N PHE A 172 8.56 12.92 -8.27
CA PHE A 172 7.66 12.52 -9.34
C PHE A 172 8.23 11.37 -10.20
N LEU A 173 9.50 11.44 -10.57
CA LEU A 173 10.18 10.36 -11.28
C LEU A 173 10.19 9.07 -10.43
N GLU A 174 10.56 9.17 -9.16
CA GLU A 174 10.61 8.03 -8.24
C GLU A 174 9.24 7.36 -8.10
N PHE A 175 8.17 8.14 -7.90
CA PHE A 175 6.81 7.61 -7.86
C PHE A 175 6.42 6.90 -9.16
N CYS A 176 6.79 7.46 -10.32
CA CYS A 176 6.52 6.82 -11.60
C CYS A 176 7.27 5.50 -11.78
N CYS A 177 8.53 5.43 -11.31
CA CYS A 177 9.32 4.21 -11.38
C CYS A 177 8.87 3.16 -10.35
N ALA A 178 8.48 3.58 -9.14
CA ALA A 178 7.86 2.72 -8.14
C ALA A 178 6.56 2.10 -8.68
N ARG A 179 5.71 2.91 -9.35
CA ARG A 179 4.50 2.42 -9.99
C ARG A 179 4.81 1.40 -11.09
N TYR A 180 5.78 1.71 -11.95
CA TYR A 180 6.20 0.79 -13.00
C TYR A 180 6.74 -0.53 -12.41
N ALA A 181 7.54 -0.48 -11.35
CA ALA A 181 8.05 -1.65 -10.66
C ALA A 181 6.90 -2.47 -10.04
N TYR A 182 5.96 -1.83 -9.36
CA TYR A 182 4.75 -2.45 -8.80
C TYR A 182 3.95 -3.22 -9.86
N GLU A 183 3.62 -2.56 -10.97
CA GLU A 183 2.87 -3.17 -12.07
C GLU A 183 3.58 -4.40 -12.65
N ASN A 184 4.91 -4.33 -12.82
CA ASN A 184 5.70 -5.42 -13.36
C ASN A 184 5.97 -6.54 -12.35
N CYS A 185 6.09 -6.23 -11.05
CA CYS A 185 6.20 -7.22 -9.98
C CYS A 185 4.98 -8.16 -10.01
N ILE A 186 3.78 -7.59 -10.07
CA ILE A 186 2.52 -8.33 -10.18
C ILE A 186 2.44 -9.12 -11.49
N TYR A 187 2.76 -8.47 -12.62
CA TYR A 187 2.75 -9.13 -13.92
C TYR A 187 3.70 -10.34 -13.95
N ASN A 188 4.92 -10.19 -13.45
CA ASN A 188 5.93 -11.24 -13.47
C ASN A 188 5.55 -12.39 -12.55
N SER A 189 5.07 -12.11 -11.33
CA SER A 189 4.53 -13.13 -10.42
C SER A 189 3.43 -13.96 -11.11
N ALA A 190 2.44 -13.28 -11.70
CA ALA A 190 1.36 -13.92 -12.42
C ALA A 190 1.84 -14.65 -13.68
N ARG A 191 2.85 -14.14 -14.38
CA ARG A 191 3.40 -14.76 -15.59
C ARG A 191 4.16 -16.06 -15.30
N TYR A 192 4.75 -16.18 -14.10
CA TYR A 192 5.42 -17.38 -13.61
C TYR A 192 4.44 -18.42 -13.06
N LYS A 193 3.37 -17.98 -12.40
CA LYS A 193 2.41 -18.87 -11.70
C LYS A 193 1.14 -19.16 -12.51
N CYS A 194 0.85 -18.38 -13.54
CA CYS A 194 -0.39 -18.42 -14.30
C CYS A 194 -0.17 -18.25 -15.82
N TYR A 195 -1.26 -18.31 -16.59
CA TYR A 195 -1.26 -18.02 -18.02
C TYR A 195 -1.05 -16.53 -18.34
N LYS A 196 -0.53 -16.26 -19.54
CA LYS A 196 -0.26 -14.90 -20.04
C LYS A 196 -1.44 -13.94 -19.88
N ASN A 197 -2.65 -14.36 -20.28
CA ASN A 197 -3.84 -13.51 -20.19
C ASN A 197 -4.20 -13.16 -18.74
N SER A 198 -3.98 -14.07 -17.79
CA SER A 198 -4.17 -13.79 -16.36
C SER A 198 -3.12 -12.81 -15.84
N ALA A 199 -1.88 -12.92 -16.31
CA ALA A 199 -0.84 -11.96 -15.98
C ALA A 199 -1.13 -10.56 -16.52
N GLU A 200 -1.60 -10.45 -17.76
CA GLU A 200 -2.05 -9.19 -18.35
C GLU A 200 -3.22 -8.61 -17.54
N PHE A 201 -4.23 -9.42 -17.20
CA PHE A 201 -5.36 -8.98 -16.38
C PHE A 201 -4.94 -8.50 -14.98
N ALA A 202 -4.03 -9.22 -14.33
CA ALA A 202 -3.47 -8.85 -13.03
C ALA A 202 -2.73 -7.51 -13.12
N ARG A 203 -1.93 -7.30 -14.16
CA ARG A 203 -1.23 -6.03 -14.40
C ARG A 203 -2.20 -4.87 -14.64
N GLU A 204 -3.23 -5.05 -15.46
CA GLU A 204 -4.24 -4.00 -15.69
C GLU A 204 -5.03 -3.67 -14.42
N THR A 205 -5.26 -4.66 -13.56
CA THR A 205 -5.85 -4.46 -12.23
C THR A 205 -4.91 -3.63 -11.34
N ALA A 206 -3.62 -3.96 -11.30
CA ALA A 206 -2.61 -3.22 -10.55
C ALA A 206 -2.49 -1.77 -11.03
N LYS A 207 -2.46 -1.56 -12.36
CA LYS A 207 -2.47 -0.22 -12.99
C LYS A 207 -3.67 0.60 -12.55
N MET A 208 -4.85 0.00 -12.50
CA MET A 208 -6.06 0.73 -12.11
C MET A 208 -6.02 1.16 -10.64
N LEU A 209 -5.49 0.29 -9.77
CA LEU A 209 -5.35 0.57 -8.34
C LEU A 209 -4.28 1.62 -8.03
N SER A 210 -3.21 1.68 -8.83
CA SER A 210 -2.13 2.66 -8.69
C SER A 210 -2.30 3.92 -9.58
N ASP A 211 -3.42 4.03 -10.31
CA ASP A 211 -3.71 5.19 -11.15
C ASP A 211 -4.27 6.35 -10.32
N GLU A 212 -3.38 7.12 -9.72
CA GLU A 212 -3.74 8.39 -9.10
C GLU A 212 -3.65 9.53 -10.12
N LYS A 213 -4.43 10.59 -9.89
CA LYS A 213 -4.43 11.79 -10.76
C LYS A 213 -3.02 12.35 -10.97
N HIS A 214 -2.17 12.28 -9.95
CA HIS A 214 -0.78 12.74 -10.00
C HIS A 214 0.09 11.88 -10.92
N PHE A 215 -0.24 10.61 -11.15
CA PHE A 215 0.58 9.66 -11.92
C PHE A 215 0.14 9.47 -13.38
N ARG A 216 -0.86 10.22 -13.85
CA ARG A 216 -1.42 10.06 -15.20
C ARG A 216 -0.40 10.20 -16.34
N ASN A 217 0.70 10.91 -16.10
CA ASN A 217 1.77 11.13 -17.09
C ASN A 217 2.99 10.22 -16.94
N CYS A 218 2.97 9.25 -16.01
CA CYS A 218 4.10 8.33 -15.81
C CYS A 218 4.40 7.44 -17.04
N ALA A 219 3.45 7.31 -17.98
CA ALA A 219 3.62 6.54 -19.21
C ALA A 219 4.86 6.98 -20.02
N VAL A 220 5.15 8.29 -20.05
CA VAL A 220 6.31 8.85 -20.79
C VAL A 220 7.64 8.43 -20.16
N LEU A 221 7.65 8.12 -18.86
CA LEU A 221 8.86 7.79 -18.09
C LEU A 221 9.12 6.28 -18.01
N GLN A 222 8.24 5.43 -18.56
CA GLN A 222 8.36 3.98 -18.46
C GLN A 222 9.69 3.45 -19.00
N ASN A 223 10.19 4.01 -20.11
CA ASN A 223 11.46 3.59 -20.69
C ASN A 223 12.66 3.93 -19.78
N ILE A 224 12.58 5.03 -19.03
CA ILE A 224 13.60 5.45 -18.07
C ILE A 224 13.62 4.46 -16.90
N CYS A 225 12.44 4.21 -16.31
CA CYS A 225 12.29 3.28 -15.20
C CYS A 225 12.66 1.83 -15.56
N ALA A 226 12.37 1.41 -16.80
CA ALA A 226 12.77 0.10 -17.30
C ALA A 226 14.29 -0.04 -17.42
N HIS A 227 14.99 1.03 -17.76
CA HIS A 227 16.45 1.02 -17.88
C HIS A 227 17.12 0.92 -16.50
N ASP A 228 16.66 1.69 -15.51
CA ASP A 228 17.20 1.64 -14.15
C ASP A 228 17.03 0.26 -13.50
N ALA A 229 15.88 -0.38 -13.71
CA ALA A 229 15.64 -1.75 -13.25
C ALA A 229 16.58 -2.77 -13.91
N ALA A 230 16.84 -2.62 -15.22
CA ALA A 230 17.77 -3.50 -15.95
C ALA A 230 19.22 -3.31 -15.50
N VAL A 231 19.63 -2.05 -15.24
CA VAL A 231 20.97 -1.72 -14.73
C VAL A 231 21.17 -2.27 -13.33
N ALA A 232 20.19 -2.15 -12.43
CA ALA A 232 20.27 -2.70 -11.07
C ALA A 232 20.41 -4.23 -11.08
N LEU A 233 19.65 -4.94 -11.92
CA LEU A 233 19.76 -6.39 -12.11
C LEU A 233 21.13 -6.79 -12.68
N ALA A 234 21.65 -6.03 -13.64
CA ALA A 234 22.98 -6.27 -14.20
C ALA A 234 24.08 -6.08 -13.13
N GLN A 235 24.00 -5.00 -12.35
CA GLN A 235 24.94 -4.74 -11.25
C GLN A 235 24.92 -5.83 -10.18
N TRP A 236 23.73 -6.33 -9.79
CA TRP A 236 23.63 -7.44 -8.85
C TRP A 236 24.26 -8.72 -9.42
N HIS A 237 23.97 -9.09 -10.66
CA HIS A 237 24.60 -10.26 -11.28
C HIS A 237 26.14 -10.16 -11.35
N TRP A 238 26.67 -8.97 -11.64
CA TRP A 238 28.11 -8.72 -11.70
C TRP A 238 28.80 -8.82 -10.33
N MET A 239 28.08 -8.49 -9.25
CA MET A 239 28.59 -8.54 -7.88
C MET A 239 28.41 -9.93 -7.24
N ALA A 240 27.27 -10.58 -7.49
CA ALA A 240 26.92 -11.87 -6.86
C ALA A 240 27.68 -13.06 -7.46
N THR A 241 27.97 -13.04 -8.76
CA THR A 241 28.68 -14.14 -9.44
C THR A 241 30.12 -14.35 -8.93
N PRO A 242 30.99 -13.32 -8.79
CA PRO A 242 32.32 -13.52 -8.22
C PRO A 242 32.28 -13.86 -6.72
N MET A 243 31.30 -13.35 -5.97
CA MET A 243 31.13 -13.67 -4.56
C MET A 243 30.73 -15.14 -4.34
N MET A 244 29.82 -15.68 -5.15
CA MET A 244 29.47 -17.11 -5.12
C MET A 244 30.65 -17.99 -5.53
N LEU A 245 31.44 -17.60 -6.54
CA LEU A 245 32.64 -18.34 -6.94
C LEU A 245 33.73 -18.33 -5.85
N LEU A 246 33.89 -17.23 -5.12
CA LEU A 246 34.79 -17.13 -3.98
C LEU A 246 34.33 -18.01 -2.81
N LEU A 247 33.03 -18.01 -2.50
CA LEU A 247 32.46 -18.87 -1.46
C LEU A 247 32.63 -20.36 -1.79
N MET A 248 32.37 -20.76 -3.04
CA MET A 248 32.58 -22.14 -3.48
C MET A 248 34.06 -22.55 -3.35
N ARG A 249 35.00 -21.66 -3.70
CA ARG A 249 36.44 -21.92 -3.53
C ARG A 249 36.86 -22.03 -2.06
N LEU A 250 36.23 -21.28 -1.16
CA LEU A 250 36.48 -21.37 0.28
C LEU A 250 35.94 -22.68 0.86
N VAL A 251 34.72 -23.09 0.48
CA VAL A 251 34.13 -24.36 0.92
C VAL A 251 34.97 -25.56 0.47
N VAL A 252 35.42 -25.58 -0.79
CA VAL A 252 36.30 -26.65 -1.32
C VAL A 252 37.64 -26.70 -0.59
N ARG A 253 38.18 -25.56 -0.15
CA ARG A 253 39.44 -25.50 0.64
C ARG A 253 39.28 -25.90 2.11
N ILE A 254 38.08 -25.84 2.66
CA ILE A 254 37.78 -26.26 4.04
C ILE A 254 37.52 -27.78 4.11
N TRP A 255 37.08 -28.36 2.99
CA TRP A 255 36.76 -29.80 2.87
C TRP A 255 37.89 -30.65 2.27
N ALA A 256 39.05 -30.05 1.97
CA ALA A 256 40.26 -30.74 1.50
C ALA A 256 41.37 -30.62 2.55
#